data_AF-A0A9D7T625-F1
#
_entry.id   AF-A0A9D7T625-F1
#
_cell.length_a   1.000
_cell.length_b   1.000
_cell.length_c   1.000
_cell.angle_alpha   90.00
_cell.angle_beta   90.00
_cell.angle_gamma   90.00
#
_symmetry.space_group_name_H-M   'P 1'
#
loop_
_entity.id
_entity.type
_entity.pdbx_description
1 polymer ?
#
loop_
_entity_poly.entity_id
_entity_poly.type
_entity_poly.pdbx_seq_one_letter_code
_entity_poly.pdbx_strand_id
1 'polypeptide(L)'
;MTSARRGVRGWALHTGTSWVLRGPYVRLGMPLVEACAIAGTHYCDLTGEVLFVRQSADTWHETARETGARIVHSCGFDSIPSDLGVLVTADTVAADGAGELTETVLSVVSMRGGVSGGTIDSMRQQAILMRADAAVRAIVADPYGLSPDRAAEPRSRGAEAGAEADAGADAGAGAGALAKTVWTSAVRLVRRSPIRRDPVTGHWTGPFVMAGFNTRIVRRSNALLGWRYGRAFRYREVVDFGNSAKSPVLATGMSAGLLGLAGAMAFEPTRAVVDRFLPKPGEGPSEENQANGRFRMVIRTTTTTGAAYRTKVGADRDPGYSGTAVMLGESALALALDGDRLPGGGGVLTPATGLGSVLVDRLIAQDFTFDCERVDS
;
A
#
# COMPACT_ATOMS: atom_id res chain seq x y z
N MET A 1 -25.52 -2.19 -22.82
CA MET A 1 -24.56 -2.90 -21.92
C MET A 1 -24.02 -4.22 -22.49
N THR A 2 -24.68 -4.87 -23.46
CA THR A 2 -24.27 -6.18 -24.06
C THR A 2 -23.19 -6.10 -25.14
N SER A 3 -23.08 -5.00 -25.89
CA SER A 3 -22.06 -4.81 -26.93
C SER A 3 -20.65 -4.58 -26.35
N ALA A 4 -20.52 -3.72 -25.33
CA ALA A 4 -19.24 -3.43 -24.68
C ALA A 4 -18.61 -4.67 -24.00
N ARG A 5 -19.43 -5.53 -23.37
CA ARG A 5 -18.95 -6.80 -22.77
C ARG A 5 -18.43 -7.80 -23.81
N ARG A 6 -19.01 -7.82 -25.02
CA ARG A 6 -18.51 -8.66 -26.12
C ARG A 6 -17.17 -8.14 -26.68
N GLY A 7 -17.02 -6.81 -26.79
CA GLY A 7 -15.76 -6.19 -27.24
C GLY A 7 -14.59 -6.44 -26.29
N VAL A 8 -14.81 -6.31 -24.97
CA VAL A 8 -13.78 -6.55 -23.95
C VAL A 8 -13.35 -8.02 -23.90
N ARG A 9 -14.29 -8.97 -23.99
CA ARG A 9 -13.96 -10.40 -24.09
C ARG A 9 -13.19 -10.72 -25.37
N GLY A 10 -13.55 -10.11 -26.49
CA GLY A 10 -12.82 -10.26 -27.75
C GLY A 10 -11.37 -9.78 -27.69
N TRP A 11 -11.11 -8.65 -27.02
CA TRP A 11 -9.76 -8.12 -26.82
C TRP A 11 -8.89 -9.02 -25.93
N ALA A 12 -9.42 -9.46 -24.79
CA ALA A 12 -8.70 -10.34 -23.88
C ALA A 12 -8.28 -11.67 -24.55
N LEU A 13 -9.08 -12.17 -25.50
CA LEU A 13 -8.79 -13.40 -26.24
C LEU A 13 -7.69 -13.26 -27.31
N HIS A 14 -7.34 -12.05 -27.75
CA HIS A 14 -6.37 -11.82 -28.83
C HIS A 14 -5.03 -11.25 -28.36
N THR A 15 -4.91 -10.83 -27.09
CA THR A 15 -3.64 -10.35 -26.51
C THR A 15 -3.25 -11.24 -25.34
N GLY A 16 -1.98 -11.64 -25.25
CA GLY A 16 -1.46 -12.43 -24.11
C GLY A 16 -1.43 -11.64 -22.79
N THR A 17 -1.59 -10.31 -22.85
CA THR A 17 -1.63 -9.42 -21.67
C THR A 17 -2.57 -8.24 -21.94
N SER A 18 -3.30 -7.81 -20.91
CA SER A 18 -4.15 -6.62 -20.89
C SER A 18 -3.79 -5.72 -19.70
N TRP A 19 -3.89 -4.40 -19.85
CA TRP A 19 -3.64 -3.48 -18.74
C TRP A 19 -4.58 -2.28 -18.76
N VAL A 20 -4.83 -1.69 -17.59
CA VAL A 20 -5.70 -0.51 -17.46
C VAL A 20 -4.94 0.65 -16.83
N LEU A 21 -4.93 1.77 -17.55
CA LEU A 21 -4.22 3.00 -17.19
C LEU A 21 -5.06 3.99 -16.38
N ARG A 22 -6.39 3.79 -16.25
CA ARG A 22 -7.28 4.72 -15.54
C ARG A 22 -8.45 4.02 -14.84
N GLY A 23 -8.64 4.37 -13.57
CA GLY A 23 -9.84 4.06 -12.78
C GLY A 23 -11.02 5.03 -13.05
N PRO A 24 -12.16 4.84 -12.36
CA PRO A 24 -12.35 3.95 -11.20
C PRO A 24 -12.54 2.48 -11.59
N TYR A 25 -11.72 1.61 -11.01
CA TYR A 25 -11.64 0.19 -11.32
C TYR A 25 -12.85 -0.58 -10.79
N VAL A 26 -13.43 -0.15 -9.66
CA VAL A 26 -14.69 -0.73 -9.14
C VAL A 26 -15.83 -0.67 -10.18
N ARG A 27 -15.88 0.37 -11.01
CA ARG A 27 -16.96 0.52 -12.02
C ARG A 27 -16.65 -0.15 -13.36
N LEU A 28 -15.39 -0.13 -13.79
CA LEU A 28 -15.00 -0.53 -15.16
C LEU A 28 -14.01 -1.70 -15.22
N GLY A 29 -13.28 -1.96 -14.14
CA GLY A 29 -12.20 -2.96 -14.10
C GLY A 29 -12.70 -4.39 -13.93
N MET A 30 -13.76 -4.63 -13.15
CA MET A 30 -14.17 -6.00 -12.80
C MET A 30 -14.58 -6.85 -14.01
N PRO A 31 -15.34 -6.33 -15.00
CA PRO A 31 -15.64 -7.10 -16.22
C PRO A 31 -14.41 -7.47 -17.05
N LEU A 32 -13.34 -6.67 -16.98
CA LEU A 32 -12.08 -6.98 -17.66
C LEU A 32 -11.28 -8.03 -16.88
N VAL A 33 -11.23 -7.94 -15.55
CA VAL A 33 -10.65 -8.98 -14.70
C VAL A 33 -11.35 -10.32 -14.93
N GLU A 34 -12.68 -10.35 -14.95
CA GLU A 34 -13.48 -11.53 -15.28
C GLU A 34 -13.06 -12.11 -16.65
N ALA A 35 -13.00 -11.27 -17.69
CA ALA A 35 -12.65 -11.70 -19.02
C ALA A 35 -11.23 -12.29 -19.10
N CYS A 36 -10.26 -11.63 -18.45
CA CYS A 36 -8.87 -12.08 -18.39
C CYS A 36 -8.74 -13.41 -17.62
N ALA A 37 -9.37 -13.51 -16.44
CA ALA A 37 -9.34 -14.71 -15.62
C ALA A 37 -9.92 -15.92 -16.35
N ILE A 38 -11.06 -15.76 -17.05
CA ILE A 38 -11.68 -16.84 -17.83
C ILE A 38 -10.85 -17.20 -19.07
N ALA A 39 -10.23 -16.21 -19.73
CA ALA A 39 -9.47 -16.43 -20.96
C ALA A 39 -8.06 -17.00 -20.74
N GLY A 40 -7.53 -16.99 -19.52
CA GLY A 40 -6.11 -17.29 -19.27
C GLY A 40 -5.17 -16.10 -19.54
N THR A 41 -5.73 -14.92 -19.81
CA THR A 41 -4.97 -13.73 -20.20
C THR A 41 -4.46 -12.99 -18.98
N HIS A 42 -3.20 -12.55 -19.02
CA HIS A 42 -2.60 -11.79 -17.94
C HIS A 42 -3.16 -10.36 -17.84
N TYR A 43 -3.20 -9.82 -16.63
CA TYR A 43 -3.75 -8.51 -16.32
C TYR A 43 -2.84 -7.74 -15.34
N CYS A 44 -2.64 -6.44 -15.58
CA CYS A 44 -2.11 -5.54 -14.56
C CYS A 44 -2.78 -4.15 -14.55
N ASP A 45 -2.74 -3.47 -13.40
CA ASP A 45 -3.36 -2.16 -13.23
C ASP A 45 -2.63 -1.24 -12.23
N LEU A 46 -3.15 -0.02 -12.05
CA LEU A 46 -2.68 0.96 -11.06
C LEU A 46 -3.66 1.15 -9.91
N THR A 47 -4.45 0.13 -9.55
CA THR A 47 -5.52 0.32 -8.56
C THR A 47 -4.94 0.57 -7.17
N GLY A 48 -5.45 1.62 -6.52
CA GLY A 48 -5.34 1.83 -5.08
C GLY A 48 -6.63 1.43 -4.35
N GLU A 49 -7.57 0.73 -4.97
CA GLU A 49 -8.88 0.47 -4.36
C GLU A 49 -8.89 -0.90 -3.64
N VAL A 50 -8.81 -0.91 -2.31
CA VAL A 50 -8.77 -2.14 -1.50
C VAL A 50 -9.95 -3.06 -1.81
N LEU A 51 -11.14 -2.48 -1.96
CA LEU A 51 -12.37 -3.23 -2.21
C LEU A 51 -12.36 -3.90 -3.58
N PHE A 52 -11.78 -3.25 -4.59
CA PHE A 52 -11.64 -3.82 -5.92
C PHE A 52 -10.72 -5.02 -5.91
N VAL A 53 -9.54 -4.89 -5.28
CA VAL A 53 -8.58 -5.98 -5.13
C VAL A 53 -9.20 -7.15 -4.34
N ARG A 54 -9.93 -6.83 -3.26
CA ARG A 54 -10.60 -7.84 -2.45
C ARG A 54 -11.65 -8.59 -3.25
N GLN A 55 -12.54 -7.88 -3.92
CA GLN A 55 -13.60 -8.50 -4.73
C GLN A 55 -13.01 -9.33 -5.88
N SER A 56 -11.95 -8.83 -6.53
CA SER A 56 -11.21 -9.54 -7.57
C SER A 56 -10.68 -10.86 -7.04
N ALA A 57 -9.98 -10.83 -5.89
CA ALA A 57 -9.42 -12.01 -5.26
C ALA A 57 -10.50 -13.02 -4.84
N ASP A 58 -11.55 -12.58 -4.15
CA ASP A 58 -12.61 -13.48 -3.66
C ASP A 58 -13.37 -14.15 -4.81
N THR A 59 -13.51 -13.47 -5.95
CA THR A 59 -14.34 -13.95 -7.07
C THR A 59 -13.53 -14.74 -8.10
N TRP A 60 -12.30 -14.32 -8.40
CA TRP A 60 -11.56 -14.77 -9.59
C TRP A 60 -10.21 -15.41 -9.30
N HIS A 61 -9.78 -15.51 -8.04
CA HIS A 61 -8.48 -16.10 -7.70
C HIS A 61 -8.36 -17.55 -8.18
N GLU A 62 -9.33 -18.42 -7.87
CA GLU A 62 -9.29 -19.82 -8.30
C GLU A 62 -9.41 -19.98 -9.82
N THR A 63 -10.33 -19.26 -10.47
CA THR A 63 -10.44 -19.30 -11.95
C THR A 63 -9.12 -18.88 -12.61
N ALA A 64 -8.49 -17.80 -12.14
CA ALA A 64 -7.21 -17.35 -12.68
C ALA A 64 -6.07 -18.35 -12.39
N ARG A 65 -6.10 -19.07 -11.26
CA ARG A 65 -5.16 -20.17 -10.98
C ARG A 65 -5.32 -21.32 -11.97
N GLU A 66 -6.57 -21.73 -12.22
CA GLU A 66 -6.90 -22.85 -13.11
C GLU A 66 -6.54 -22.55 -14.57
N THR A 67 -6.78 -21.33 -15.05
CA THR A 67 -6.48 -20.93 -16.43
C THR A 67 -5.03 -20.48 -16.63
N GLY A 68 -4.26 -20.30 -15.56
CA GLY A 68 -2.91 -19.75 -15.59
C GLY A 68 -2.85 -18.22 -15.74
N ALA A 69 -4.00 -17.52 -15.77
CA ALA A 69 -4.03 -16.07 -15.80
C ALA A 69 -3.37 -15.46 -14.56
N ARG A 70 -2.44 -14.52 -14.74
CA ARG A 70 -1.87 -13.71 -13.67
C ARG A 70 -2.58 -12.36 -13.64
N ILE A 71 -3.35 -12.10 -12.58
CA ILE A 71 -4.04 -10.83 -12.35
C ILE A 71 -3.28 -10.06 -11.27
N VAL A 72 -2.42 -9.12 -11.66
CA VAL A 72 -1.52 -8.39 -10.76
C VAL A 72 -2.01 -6.97 -10.52
N HIS A 73 -2.55 -6.71 -9.33
CA HIS A 73 -3.04 -5.39 -8.98
C HIS A 73 -1.95 -4.46 -8.44
N SER A 74 -2.19 -3.16 -8.49
CA SER A 74 -1.35 -2.13 -7.85
C SER A 74 0.08 -2.05 -8.41
N CYS A 75 0.24 -2.20 -9.72
CA CYS A 75 1.51 -2.13 -10.45
C CYS A 75 1.99 -0.67 -10.67
N GLY A 76 1.93 0.16 -9.63
CA GLY A 76 2.41 1.54 -9.64
C GLY A 76 3.13 1.92 -8.35
N PHE A 77 3.43 3.21 -8.18
CA PHE A 77 4.10 3.71 -6.97
C PHE A 77 3.31 3.43 -5.69
N ASP A 78 1.99 3.33 -5.82
CA ASP A 78 1.06 2.99 -4.75
C ASP A 78 1.25 1.55 -4.21
N SER A 79 2.15 0.72 -4.75
CA SER A 79 2.53 -0.51 -4.07
C SER A 79 3.91 -1.07 -4.44
N ILE A 80 4.43 -0.88 -5.65
CA ILE A 80 5.67 -1.53 -6.09
C ILE A 80 6.87 -1.23 -5.16
N PRO A 81 7.16 0.03 -4.80
CA PRO A 81 8.28 0.33 -3.92
C PRO A 81 8.16 -0.34 -2.54
N SER A 82 6.95 -0.38 -1.99
CA SER A 82 6.65 -1.01 -0.72
C SER A 82 6.75 -2.53 -0.78
N ASP A 83 6.08 -3.14 -1.76
CA ASP A 83 5.89 -4.58 -1.87
C ASP A 83 7.16 -5.30 -2.34
N LEU A 84 7.77 -4.82 -3.43
CA LEU A 84 9.04 -5.38 -3.91
C LEU A 84 10.19 -5.02 -2.98
N GLY A 85 10.16 -3.84 -2.33
CA GLY A 85 11.19 -3.48 -1.36
C GLY A 85 11.22 -4.41 -0.16
N VAL A 86 10.05 -4.81 0.35
CA VAL A 86 9.97 -5.81 1.43
C VAL A 86 10.37 -7.20 0.91
N LEU A 87 9.98 -7.58 -0.31
CA LEU A 87 10.41 -8.84 -0.92
C LEU A 87 11.95 -8.92 -1.01
N VAL A 88 12.61 -7.90 -1.55
CA VAL A 88 14.08 -7.82 -1.65
C VAL A 88 14.72 -7.93 -0.25
N THR A 89 14.12 -7.28 0.75
CA THR A 89 14.57 -7.37 2.15
C THR A 89 14.46 -8.81 2.67
N ALA A 90 13.32 -9.46 2.45
CA ALA A 90 13.09 -10.84 2.88
C ALA A 90 14.00 -11.84 2.18
N ASP A 91 14.22 -11.67 0.87
CA ASP A 91 15.13 -12.51 0.08
C ASP A 91 16.58 -12.38 0.58
N THR A 92 17.03 -11.17 0.89
CA THR A 92 18.38 -10.91 1.43
C THR A 92 18.53 -11.53 2.82
N VAL A 93 17.56 -11.32 3.72
CA VAL A 93 17.54 -11.92 5.07
C VAL A 93 17.57 -13.45 5.01
N ALA A 94 16.80 -14.05 4.10
CA ALA A 94 16.76 -15.49 3.92
C ALA A 94 18.09 -16.03 3.37
N ALA A 95 18.69 -15.34 2.39
CA ALA A 95 20.00 -15.71 1.84
C ALA A 95 21.11 -15.69 2.90
N ASP A 96 21.04 -14.74 3.84
CA ASP A 96 21.97 -14.63 4.96
C ASP A 96 21.69 -15.63 6.10
N GLY A 97 20.60 -16.40 6.03
CA GLY A 97 20.16 -17.29 7.11
C GLY A 97 19.78 -16.53 8.40
N ALA A 98 19.39 -15.26 8.29
CA ALA A 98 19.17 -14.37 9.43
C ALA A 98 17.77 -14.47 10.05
N GLY A 99 17.02 -15.53 9.75
CA GLY A 99 15.68 -15.80 10.28
C GLY A 99 14.56 -15.12 9.49
N GLU A 100 13.52 -14.67 10.18
CA GLU A 100 12.34 -14.04 9.57
C GLU A 100 12.27 -12.55 9.89
N LEU A 101 11.49 -11.78 9.12
CA LEU A 101 11.26 -10.36 9.38
C LEU A 101 10.35 -10.18 10.60
N THR A 102 10.59 -9.10 11.36
CA THR A 102 9.79 -8.74 12.54
C THR A 102 9.17 -7.35 12.37
N GLU A 103 9.51 -6.37 13.23
CA GLU A 103 9.08 -4.99 13.05
C GLU A 103 9.80 -4.38 11.84
N THR A 104 9.03 -4.17 10.77
CA THR A 104 9.49 -3.61 9.52
C THR A 104 8.80 -2.28 9.27
N VAL A 105 9.60 -1.23 9.04
CA VAL A 105 9.11 0.13 8.83
C VAL A 105 9.63 0.63 7.49
N LEU A 106 8.72 1.02 6.61
CA LEU A 106 9.07 1.82 5.45
C LEU A 106 8.95 3.30 5.81
N SER A 107 10.01 4.04 5.54
CA SER A 107 10.08 5.50 5.71
C SER A 107 10.24 6.19 4.37
N VAL A 108 9.32 7.09 4.03
CA VAL A 108 9.48 8.02 2.90
C VAL A 108 10.41 9.14 3.35
N VAL A 109 11.66 9.10 2.88
CA VAL A 109 12.73 10.05 3.26
C VAL A 109 12.66 11.33 2.43
N SER A 110 12.38 11.18 1.14
CA SER A 110 12.22 12.30 0.22
C SER A 110 11.23 11.91 -0.85
N MET A 111 10.33 12.82 -1.17
CA MET A 111 9.39 12.65 -2.28
C MET A 111 9.13 14.02 -2.90
N ARG A 112 9.33 14.11 -4.21
CA ARG A 112 8.99 15.26 -5.03
C ARG A 112 8.22 14.72 -6.24
N GLY A 113 6.97 15.12 -6.36
CA GLY A 113 6.11 14.75 -7.47
C GLY A 113 4.66 15.13 -7.24
N GLY A 114 3.85 14.99 -8.29
CA GLY A 114 2.42 15.30 -8.25
C GLY A 114 1.57 14.12 -7.80
N VAL A 115 0.47 14.39 -7.10
CA VAL A 115 -0.60 13.40 -6.91
C VAL A 115 -1.42 13.34 -8.21
N SER A 116 -1.66 12.14 -8.74
CA SER A 116 -2.46 12.01 -9.95
C SER A 116 -3.94 12.30 -9.67
N GLY A 117 -4.65 12.89 -10.64
CA GLY A 117 -6.11 13.05 -10.54
C GLY A 117 -6.85 11.72 -10.33
N GLY A 118 -6.29 10.61 -10.84
CA GLY A 118 -6.80 9.26 -10.62
C GLY A 118 -6.67 8.78 -9.18
N THR A 119 -5.58 9.12 -8.48
CA THR A 119 -5.38 8.84 -7.06
C THR A 119 -6.42 9.60 -6.22
N ILE A 120 -6.68 10.87 -6.54
CA ILE A 120 -7.69 11.70 -5.86
C ILE A 120 -9.11 11.11 -6.02
N ASP A 121 -9.50 10.73 -7.24
CA ASP A 121 -10.81 10.11 -7.46
C ASP A 121 -10.94 8.76 -6.77
N SER A 122 -9.89 7.92 -6.80
CA SER A 122 -9.90 6.62 -6.11
C SER A 122 -10.07 6.77 -4.60
N MET A 123 -9.35 7.71 -3.97
CA MET A 123 -9.53 8.04 -2.56
C MET A 123 -10.96 8.54 -2.26
N ARG A 124 -11.54 9.34 -3.15
CA ARG A 124 -12.91 9.84 -3.03
C ARG A 124 -13.93 8.71 -3.11
N GLN A 125 -13.86 7.84 -4.11
CA GLN A 125 -14.80 6.73 -4.28
C GLN A 125 -14.75 5.79 -3.06
N GLN A 126 -13.56 5.46 -2.59
CA GLN A 126 -13.42 4.63 -1.39
C GLN A 126 -14.03 5.29 -0.15
N ALA A 127 -13.82 6.60 0.05
CA ALA A 127 -14.43 7.33 1.17
C ALA A 127 -15.98 7.35 1.09
N ILE A 128 -16.55 7.44 -0.12
CA ILE A 128 -18.00 7.37 -0.35
C ILE A 128 -18.52 5.98 0.02
N LEU A 129 -17.89 4.90 -0.47
CA LEU A 129 -18.29 3.53 -0.18
C LEU A 129 -18.19 3.20 1.31
N MET A 130 -17.13 3.65 1.98
CA MET A 130 -16.97 3.52 3.43
C MET A 130 -18.06 4.25 4.22
N ARG A 131 -18.62 5.35 3.73
CA ARG A 131 -19.72 6.02 4.43
C ARG A 131 -21.02 5.24 4.36
N ALA A 132 -21.28 4.65 3.20
CA ALA A 132 -22.52 3.95 2.91
C ALA A 132 -22.66 2.61 3.66
N ASP A 133 -21.56 1.90 3.93
CA ASP A 133 -21.62 0.51 4.42
C ASP A 133 -20.61 0.23 5.56
N ALA A 134 -21.12 -0.27 6.69
CA ALA A 134 -20.33 -0.61 7.86
C ALA A 134 -19.43 -1.84 7.66
N ALA A 135 -19.86 -2.83 6.87
CA ALA A 135 -19.05 -3.99 6.53
C ALA A 135 -17.87 -3.58 5.63
N VAL A 136 -18.12 -2.69 4.68
CA VAL A 136 -17.07 -2.06 3.85
C VAL A 136 -16.05 -1.31 4.70
N ARG A 137 -16.50 -0.53 5.70
CA ARG A 137 -15.59 0.13 6.66
C ARG A 137 -14.74 -0.88 7.41
N ALA A 138 -15.32 -1.99 7.86
CA ALA A 138 -14.58 -3.00 8.61
C ALA A 138 -13.45 -3.61 7.76
N ILE A 139 -13.71 -3.92 6.49
CA ILE A 139 -12.70 -4.44 5.56
C ILE A 139 -11.58 -3.42 5.32
N VAL A 140 -11.94 -2.17 5.05
CA VAL A 140 -10.96 -1.10 4.79
C VAL A 140 -10.21 -0.69 6.06
N ALA A 141 -10.80 -0.85 7.24
CA ALA A 141 -10.13 -0.57 8.51
C ALA A 141 -9.21 -1.71 8.97
N ASP A 142 -9.49 -2.96 8.58
CA ASP A 142 -8.71 -4.14 8.96
C ASP A 142 -7.34 -4.16 8.25
N PRO A 143 -6.22 -4.10 8.98
CA PRO A 143 -4.88 -4.13 8.39
C PRO A 143 -4.60 -5.36 7.51
N TYR A 144 -5.36 -6.44 7.71
CA TYR A 144 -5.25 -7.70 6.98
C TYR A 144 -6.46 -7.96 6.05
N GLY A 145 -7.24 -6.93 5.70
CA GLY A 145 -8.47 -7.07 4.91
C GLY A 145 -8.30 -7.68 3.52
N LEU A 146 -7.06 -7.75 3.01
CA LEU A 146 -6.70 -8.40 1.74
C LEU A 146 -6.05 -9.78 1.89
N SER A 147 -5.91 -10.29 3.12
CA SER A 147 -5.37 -11.63 3.34
C SER A 147 -6.35 -12.70 2.84
N PRO A 148 -5.89 -13.75 2.13
CA PRO A 148 -6.75 -14.85 1.69
C PRO A 148 -7.28 -15.70 2.86
N ASP A 149 -6.54 -15.77 3.98
CA ASP A 149 -6.97 -16.45 5.20
C ASP A 149 -6.86 -15.51 6.38
N ARG A 150 -7.96 -14.81 6.68
CA ARG A 150 -7.99 -13.84 7.77
C ARG A 150 -7.79 -14.48 9.15
N ALA A 151 -8.12 -15.76 9.32
CA ALA A 151 -8.00 -16.47 10.59
C ALA A 151 -6.55 -16.87 10.90
N ALA A 152 -5.73 -17.10 9.86
CA ALA A 152 -4.30 -17.37 10.00
C ALA A 152 -3.46 -16.11 10.36
N GLU A 153 -4.04 -14.92 10.18
CA GLU A 153 -3.39 -13.63 10.42
C GLU A 153 -3.42 -13.19 11.89
N PRO A 154 -2.45 -12.38 12.34
CA PRO A 154 -2.48 -11.77 13.66
C PRO A 154 -3.79 -11.01 13.93
N ARG A 155 -4.24 -11.05 15.19
CA ARG A 155 -5.31 -10.16 15.64
C ARG A 155 -4.83 -8.71 15.53
N SER A 156 -5.71 -7.83 15.08
CA SER A 156 -5.38 -6.40 14.99
C SER A 156 -5.31 -5.82 16.41
N ARG A 157 -4.27 -5.03 16.73
CA ARG A 157 -4.12 -4.38 18.06
C ARG A 157 -5.34 -3.56 18.48
N GLY A 158 -6.17 -3.10 17.53
CA GLY A 158 -7.44 -2.41 17.81
C GLY A 158 -8.51 -3.30 18.46
N ALA A 159 -8.50 -4.61 18.16
CA ALA A 159 -9.38 -5.59 18.79
C ALA A 159 -8.90 -5.97 20.21
N GLU A 160 -7.57 -6.03 20.42
CA GLU A 160 -6.97 -6.32 21.73
C GLU A 160 -7.20 -5.18 22.73
N ALA A 161 -7.06 -3.92 22.29
CA ALA A 161 -7.32 -2.76 23.14
C ALA A 161 -8.80 -2.57 23.54
N GLY A 162 -9.74 -3.15 22.78
CA GLY A 162 -11.16 -3.19 23.12
C GLY A 162 -11.48 -4.22 24.20
N ALA A 163 -10.86 -5.40 24.12
CA ALA A 163 -11.03 -6.48 25.09
C ALA A 163 -10.41 -6.16 26.47
N GLU A 164 -9.28 -5.44 26.51
CA GLU A 164 -8.69 -4.98 27.79
C GLU A 164 -9.44 -3.81 28.42
N ALA A 165 -10.18 -3.01 27.63
CA ALA A 165 -10.95 -1.88 28.13
C ALA A 165 -12.25 -2.31 28.84
N ASP A 166 -12.87 -3.41 28.41
CA ASP A 166 -14.07 -3.98 29.05
C ASP A 166 -13.75 -4.70 30.37
N ALA A 167 -12.51 -5.14 30.58
CA ALA A 167 -12.09 -5.84 31.80
C ALA A 167 -11.70 -4.89 32.96
N GLY A 168 -11.57 -3.58 32.71
CA GLY A 168 -11.02 -2.61 33.67
C GLY A 168 -11.99 -1.57 34.22
N ALA A 169 -13.28 -1.66 33.90
CA ALA A 169 -14.29 -0.68 34.28
C ALA A 169 -15.01 -1.03 35.59
N ASP A 170 -14.26 -1.32 36.66
CA ASP A 170 -14.82 -1.33 38.02
C ASP A 170 -13.76 -1.00 39.08
N ALA A 171 -13.60 0.30 39.40
CA ALA A 171 -13.03 0.78 40.67
C ALA A 171 -12.97 2.34 40.76
N GLY A 172 -13.84 2.92 41.59
CA GLY A 172 -13.54 4.01 42.54
C GLY A 172 -13.24 5.43 42.02
N ALA A 173 -14.21 6.33 42.16
CA ALA A 173 -14.06 7.77 41.92
C ALA A 173 -13.61 8.53 43.18
N GLY A 174 -12.54 9.33 43.06
CA GLY A 174 -12.07 10.33 44.04
C GLY A 174 -11.25 11.40 43.33
N ALA A 175 -10.88 12.53 43.96
CA ALA A 175 -10.27 13.69 43.29
C ALA A 175 -8.98 13.41 42.47
N GLY A 176 -8.26 12.32 42.73
CA GLY A 176 -7.18 11.82 41.88
C GLY A 176 -7.63 11.24 40.53
N ALA A 177 -8.91 10.92 40.38
CA ALA A 177 -9.53 10.39 39.18
C ALA A 177 -9.59 11.43 38.05
N LEU A 178 -9.72 12.73 38.35
CA LEU A 178 -9.71 13.76 37.31
C LEU A 178 -8.30 13.92 36.71
N ALA A 179 -7.28 14.02 37.56
CA ALA A 179 -5.88 14.07 37.15
C ALA A 179 -5.45 12.79 36.43
N LYS A 180 -5.88 11.63 36.94
CA LYS A 180 -5.67 10.32 36.29
C LYS A 180 -6.42 10.24 34.96
N THR A 181 -7.62 10.80 34.83
CA THR A 181 -8.39 10.82 33.58
C THR A 181 -7.76 11.76 32.56
N VAL A 182 -7.30 12.94 32.96
CA VAL A 182 -6.58 13.89 32.10
C VAL A 182 -5.24 13.29 31.67
N TRP A 183 -4.47 12.71 32.59
CA TRP A 183 -3.22 12.01 32.27
C TRP A 183 -3.44 10.79 31.37
N THR A 184 -4.44 9.95 31.66
CA THR A 184 -4.78 8.78 30.84
C THR A 184 -5.28 9.22 29.46
N SER A 185 -6.02 10.33 29.37
CA SER A 185 -6.47 10.92 28.10
C SER A 185 -5.31 11.52 27.32
N ALA A 186 -4.38 12.21 27.98
CA ALA A 186 -3.16 12.74 27.36
C ALA A 186 -2.23 11.62 26.89
N VAL A 187 -2.02 10.58 27.71
CA VAL A 187 -1.26 9.37 27.35
C VAL A 187 -1.96 8.61 26.22
N ARG A 188 -3.29 8.52 26.20
CA ARG A 188 -4.06 7.96 25.08
C ARG A 188 -3.92 8.81 23.82
N LEU A 189 -3.95 10.14 23.94
CA LEU A 189 -3.78 11.08 22.82
C LEU A 189 -2.38 10.97 22.23
N VAL A 190 -1.35 10.90 23.08
CA VAL A 190 0.06 10.73 22.67
C VAL A 190 0.30 9.33 22.10
N ARG A 191 -0.24 8.25 22.70
CA ARG A 191 -0.14 6.88 22.16
C ARG A 191 -0.92 6.68 20.85
N ARG A 192 -2.00 7.43 20.64
CA ARG A 192 -2.77 7.47 19.39
C ARG A 192 -2.25 8.52 18.41
N SER A 193 -1.25 9.31 18.81
CA SER A 193 -0.64 10.28 17.91
C SER A 193 -0.03 9.55 16.71
N PRO A 194 -0.39 9.95 15.48
CA PRO A 194 0.26 9.44 14.28
C PRO A 194 1.70 9.96 14.16
N ILE A 195 2.08 10.96 14.97
CA ILE A 195 3.42 11.55 15.02
C ILE A 195 4.21 10.90 16.14
N ARG A 196 5.37 10.33 15.80
CA ARG A 196 6.20 9.56 16.74
C ARG A 196 7.67 9.83 16.50
N ARG A 197 8.45 9.80 17.58
CA ARG A 197 9.90 9.69 17.46
C ARG A 197 10.27 8.22 17.34
N ASP A 198 10.88 7.85 16.23
CA ASP A 198 11.34 6.48 15.98
C ASP A 198 12.48 6.14 16.94
N PRO A 199 12.37 5.08 17.76
CA PRO A 199 13.41 4.71 18.72
C PRO A 199 14.70 4.21 18.06
N VAL A 200 14.65 3.73 16.82
CA VAL A 200 15.81 3.19 16.09
C VAL A 200 16.62 4.32 15.44
N THR A 201 15.95 5.25 14.77
CA THR A 201 16.64 6.34 14.05
C THR A 201 16.72 7.63 14.85
N GLY A 202 15.90 7.80 15.88
CA GLY A 202 15.73 9.06 16.60
C GLY A 202 15.00 10.14 15.81
N HIS A 203 14.50 9.83 14.61
CA HIS A 203 13.80 10.76 13.72
C HIS A 203 12.33 10.91 14.09
N TRP A 204 11.74 12.06 13.73
CA TRP A 204 10.30 12.26 13.81
C TRP A 204 9.62 11.70 12.58
N THR A 205 8.59 10.91 12.80
CA THR A 205 7.80 10.24 11.78
C THR A 205 6.35 10.68 11.87
N GLY A 206 5.65 10.70 10.74
CA GLY A 206 4.23 11.01 10.65
C GLY A 206 3.48 10.13 9.65
N PRO A 207 2.17 10.33 9.50
CA PRO A 207 1.34 9.48 8.67
C PRO A 207 1.71 9.62 7.19
N PHE A 208 1.82 8.49 6.50
CA PHE A 208 1.90 8.45 5.05
C PHE A 208 0.52 8.07 4.47
N VAL A 209 -0.02 8.89 3.56
CA VAL A 209 -1.39 8.74 3.05
C VAL A 209 -1.61 7.39 2.36
N MET A 210 -0.62 6.92 1.60
CA MET A 210 -0.74 5.65 0.87
C MET A 210 -0.61 4.42 1.77
N ALA A 211 -0.13 4.57 3.02
CA ALA A 211 0.00 3.45 3.96
C ALA A 211 -1.32 2.67 4.18
N GLY A 212 -2.46 3.34 4.02
CA GLY A 212 -3.79 2.72 4.08
C GLY A 212 -4.02 1.66 3.00
N PHE A 213 -3.29 1.69 1.90
CA PHE A 213 -3.42 0.75 0.79
C PHE A 213 -2.24 -0.22 0.77
N ASN A 214 -1.03 0.35 0.71
CA ASN A 214 0.22 -0.38 0.52
C ASN A 214 0.42 -1.45 1.59
N THR A 215 0.12 -1.13 2.86
CA THR A 215 0.33 -2.08 3.96
C THR A 215 -0.53 -3.34 3.84
N ARG A 216 -1.70 -3.26 3.19
CA ARG A 216 -2.56 -4.43 2.94
C ARG A 216 -2.02 -5.27 1.80
N ILE A 217 -1.45 -4.65 0.76
CA ILE A 217 -0.78 -5.37 -0.33
C ILE A 217 0.44 -6.13 0.21
N VAL A 218 1.32 -5.46 0.96
CA VAL A 218 2.52 -6.10 1.54
C VAL A 218 2.17 -7.29 2.44
N ARG A 219 1.13 -7.17 3.27
CA ARG A 219 0.66 -8.27 4.13
C ARG A 219 0.01 -9.39 3.30
N ARG A 220 -0.76 -9.06 2.26
CA ARG A 220 -1.28 -10.04 1.31
C ARG A 220 -0.14 -10.80 0.64
N SER A 221 0.95 -10.13 0.26
CA SER A 221 2.13 -10.79 -0.30
C SER A 221 2.72 -11.81 0.66
N ASN A 222 2.86 -11.45 1.95
CA ASN A 222 3.32 -12.41 2.96
C ASN A 222 2.42 -13.66 3.01
N ALA A 223 1.10 -13.47 3.06
CA ALA A 223 0.15 -14.58 3.11
C ALA A 223 0.20 -15.46 1.85
N LEU A 224 0.24 -14.86 0.65
CA LEU A 224 0.32 -15.58 -0.62
C LEU A 224 1.66 -16.31 -0.80
N LEU A 225 2.74 -15.82 -0.20
CA LEU A 225 4.06 -16.48 -0.18
C LEU A 225 4.19 -17.55 0.91
N GLY A 226 3.09 -17.97 1.54
CA GLY A 226 3.14 -18.97 2.60
C GLY A 226 3.84 -18.46 3.87
N TRP A 227 3.60 -17.19 4.22
CA TRP A 227 4.16 -16.52 5.40
C TRP A 227 5.69 -16.44 5.38
N ARG A 228 6.30 -16.37 4.19
CA ARG A 228 7.76 -16.32 3.99
C ARG A 228 8.45 -15.14 4.67
N TYR A 229 7.77 -14.01 4.86
CA TYR A 229 8.35 -12.88 5.62
C TYR A 229 8.34 -13.15 7.13
N GLY A 230 7.54 -14.12 7.58
CA GLY A 230 7.42 -14.54 8.97
C GLY A 230 6.05 -14.30 9.57
N ARG A 231 5.72 -15.06 10.61
CA ARG A 231 4.47 -14.89 11.39
C ARG A 231 4.54 -13.71 12.36
N ALA A 232 5.75 -13.35 12.77
CA ALA A 232 6.04 -12.18 13.59
C ALA A 232 6.13 -10.87 12.78
N PHE A 233 6.06 -10.94 11.44
CA PHE A 233 6.16 -9.78 10.57
C PHE A 233 5.11 -8.72 10.91
N ARG A 234 5.55 -7.48 11.15
CA ARG A 234 4.71 -6.31 11.41
C ARG A 234 5.19 -5.18 10.53
N TYR A 235 4.33 -4.75 9.61
CA TYR A 235 4.67 -3.73 8.62
C TYR A 235 3.92 -2.42 8.87
N ARG A 236 4.61 -1.28 8.72
CA ARG A 236 4.00 0.06 8.69
C ARG A 236 4.76 0.99 7.75
N GLU A 237 4.09 2.02 7.27
CA GLU A 237 4.71 3.06 6.43
C GLU A 237 4.51 4.44 7.04
N VAL A 238 5.55 5.25 6.96
CA VAL A 238 5.60 6.59 7.57
C VAL A 238 6.33 7.58 6.67
N VAL A 239 6.08 8.87 6.86
CA VAL A 239 6.93 9.94 6.34
C VAL A 239 7.99 10.26 7.38
N ASP A 240 9.25 10.38 6.96
CA ASP A 240 10.37 10.77 7.80
C ASP A 240 10.59 12.30 7.72
N PHE A 241 10.52 12.99 8.85
CA PHE A 241 10.73 14.43 8.99
C PHE A 241 12.14 14.78 9.49
N GLY A 242 12.99 13.79 9.73
CA GLY A 242 14.33 13.94 10.29
C GLY A 242 14.35 14.17 11.80
N ASN A 243 15.53 14.51 12.33
CA ASN A 243 15.80 14.65 13.77
C ASN A 243 15.99 16.11 14.23
N SER A 244 15.73 17.09 13.37
CA SER A 244 15.92 18.49 13.69
C SER A 244 14.89 19.00 14.72
N ALA A 245 15.20 20.10 15.41
CA ALA A 245 14.25 20.76 16.31
C ALA A 245 12.94 21.22 15.61
N LYS A 246 12.96 21.39 14.28
CA LYS A 246 11.79 21.76 13.47
C LYS A 246 10.93 20.56 13.07
N SER A 247 11.50 19.35 13.06
CA SER A 247 10.85 18.12 12.60
C SER A 247 9.51 17.80 13.29
N PRO A 248 9.34 17.93 14.63
CA PRO A 248 8.03 17.69 15.26
C PRO A 248 6.97 18.71 14.85
N VAL A 249 7.37 19.97 14.60
CA VAL A 249 6.46 21.03 14.15
C VAL A 249 5.99 20.75 12.72
N LEU A 250 6.90 20.36 11.83
CA LEU A 250 6.57 19.98 10.45
C LEU A 250 5.64 18.75 10.41
N ALA A 251 5.93 17.72 11.21
CA ALA A 251 5.10 16.52 11.31
C ALA A 251 3.69 16.84 11.82
N THR A 252 3.59 17.75 12.80
CA THR A 252 2.32 18.23 13.34
C THR A 252 1.54 19.03 12.31
N GLY A 253 2.19 19.97 11.62
CA GLY A 253 1.58 20.76 10.56
C GLY A 253 1.03 19.89 9.44
N MET A 254 1.80 18.91 8.95
CA MET A 254 1.33 17.99 7.91
C MET A 254 0.15 17.14 8.38
N SER A 255 0.23 16.58 9.61
CA SER A 255 -0.85 15.74 10.16
C SER A 255 -2.15 16.53 10.35
N ALA A 256 -2.05 17.76 10.87
CA ALA A 256 -3.19 18.66 11.00
C ALA A 256 -3.76 19.04 9.64
N GLY A 257 -2.92 19.30 8.64
CA GLY A 257 -3.34 19.58 7.27
C GLY A 257 -4.10 18.42 6.63
N LEU A 258 -3.61 17.18 6.78
CA LEU A 258 -4.30 15.99 6.30
C LEU A 258 -5.66 15.77 6.98
N LEU A 259 -5.73 15.94 8.31
CA LEU A 259 -6.99 15.84 9.06
C LEU A 259 -7.98 16.94 8.66
N GLY A 260 -7.49 18.17 8.48
CA GLY A 260 -8.29 19.30 8.01
C GLY A 260 -8.87 19.05 6.62
N LEU A 261 -8.04 18.57 5.68
CA LEU A 261 -8.49 18.21 4.33
C LEU A 261 -9.53 17.07 4.35
N ALA A 262 -9.28 16.02 5.13
CA ALA A 262 -10.23 14.91 5.29
C ALA A 262 -11.57 15.39 5.87
N GLY A 263 -11.54 16.27 6.89
CA GLY A 263 -12.73 16.90 7.45
C GLY A 263 -13.47 17.80 6.46
N ALA A 264 -12.75 18.58 5.66
CA ALA A 264 -13.33 19.44 4.63
C ALA A 264 -13.98 18.62 3.50
N MET A 265 -13.35 17.52 3.07
CA MET A 265 -13.93 16.61 2.08
C MET A 265 -15.11 15.79 2.64
N ALA A 266 -15.21 15.68 3.97
CA ALA A 266 -16.25 14.94 4.64
C ALA A 266 -17.61 15.67 4.66
N PHE A 267 -17.63 16.99 4.59
CA PHE A 267 -18.86 17.79 4.61
C PHE A 267 -19.14 18.35 3.22
N GLU A 268 -20.36 18.16 2.71
CA GLU A 268 -20.66 18.41 1.29
C GLU A 268 -20.43 19.88 0.85
N PRO A 269 -20.87 20.90 1.60
CA PRO A 269 -20.59 22.30 1.26
C PRO A 269 -19.10 22.64 1.18
N THR A 270 -18.29 22.16 2.13
CA THR A 270 -16.84 22.39 2.12
C THR A 270 -16.14 21.60 1.03
N ARG A 271 -16.61 20.37 0.75
CA ARG A 271 -16.12 19.54 -0.37
C ARG A 271 -16.30 20.25 -1.71
N ALA A 272 -17.46 20.87 -1.95
CA ALA A 272 -17.73 21.60 -3.19
C ALA A 272 -16.75 22.76 -3.42
N VAL A 273 -16.30 23.41 -2.34
CA VAL A 273 -15.28 24.47 -2.41
C VAL A 273 -13.91 23.89 -2.69
N VAL A 274 -13.52 22.83 -1.97
CA VAL A 274 -12.22 22.14 -2.18
C VAL A 274 -12.09 21.61 -3.61
N ASP A 275 -13.17 21.05 -4.16
CA ASP A 275 -13.22 20.53 -5.53
C ASP A 275 -12.90 21.57 -6.60
N ARG A 276 -13.14 22.87 -6.33
CA ARG A 276 -12.80 23.96 -7.25
C ARG A 276 -11.29 24.21 -7.37
N PHE A 277 -10.52 23.79 -6.37
CA PHE A 277 -9.07 24.01 -6.30
C PHE A 277 -8.25 22.72 -6.49
N LEU A 278 -8.88 21.54 -6.46
CA LEU A 278 -8.21 20.29 -6.79
C LEU A 278 -7.97 20.21 -8.32
N PRO A 279 -6.83 19.64 -8.77
CA PRO A 279 -6.60 19.39 -10.18
C PRO A 279 -7.74 18.57 -10.78
N LYS A 280 -8.22 18.93 -11.97
CA LYS A 280 -9.27 18.14 -12.60
C LYS A 280 -8.71 16.78 -13.04
N PRO A 281 -9.53 15.72 -13.05
CA PRO A 281 -9.10 14.43 -13.61
C PRO A 281 -8.55 14.59 -15.03
N GLY A 282 -7.27 14.27 -15.22
CA GLY A 282 -6.57 14.41 -16.51
C GLY A 282 -5.59 15.60 -16.59
N GLU A 283 -5.62 16.54 -15.63
CA GLU A 283 -4.62 17.60 -15.50
C GLU A 283 -3.44 17.06 -14.68
N GLY A 284 -2.34 16.74 -15.36
CA GLY A 284 -1.10 16.32 -14.72
C GLY A 284 -0.30 17.50 -14.15
N PRO A 285 0.66 17.25 -13.24
CA PRO A 285 1.65 18.25 -12.87
C PRO A 285 2.39 18.71 -14.13
N SER A 286 2.87 19.95 -14.14
CA SER A 286 3.66 20.49 -15.25
C SER A 286 4.82 19.57 -15.62
N GLU A 287 5.23 19.58 -16.89
CA GLU A 287 6.38 18.80 -17.36
C GLU A 287 7.64 19.07 -16.52
N GLU A 288 7.85 20.33 -16.12
CA GLU A 288 8.93 20.72 -15.21
C GLU A 288 8.85 20.03 -13.85
N ASN A 289 7.64 19.91 -13.27
CA ASN A 289 7.45 19.21 -12.00
C ASN A 289 7.73 17.71 -12.16
N GLN A 290 7.34 17.12 -13.29
CA GLN A 290 7.61 15.71 -13.58
C GLN A 290 9.11 15.45 -13.83
N ALA A 291 9.79 16.35 -14.54
CA ALA A 291 11.22 16.26 -14.83
C ALA A 291 12.09 16.36 -13.57
N ASN A 292 11.63 17.12 -12.56
CA ASN A 292 12.29 17.23 -11.26
C ASN A 292 11.78 16.20 -10.23
N GLY A 293 10.95 15.25 -10.67
CA GLY A 293 10.35 14.24 -9.83
C GLY A 293 11.39 13.26 -9.29
N ARG A 294 11.25 12.90 -8.01
CA ARG A 294 12.10 11.88 -7.38
C ARG A 294 11.42 11.31 -6.16
N PHE A 295 11.79 10.08 -5.80
CA PHE A 295 11.45 9.52 -4.51
C PHE A 295 12.62 8.72 -3.92
N ARG A 296 12.70 8.72 -2.60
CA ARG A 296 13.63 7.91 -1.79
C ARG A 296 12.89 7.38 -0.58
N MET A 297 12.88 6.07 -0.46
CA MET A 297 12.24 5.30 0.59
C MET A 297 13.28 4.38 1.22
N VAL A 298 13.17 4.16 2.52
CA VAL A 298 14.05 3.27 3.27
C VAL A 298 13.20 2.31 4.08
N ILE A 299 13.38 1.02 3.84
CA ILE A 299 12.78 -0.05 4.63
C ILE A 299 13.81 -0.46 5.67
N ARG A 300 13.40 -0.50 6.93
CA ARG A 300 14.21 -1.00 8.03
C ARG A 300 13.50 -2.16 8.69
N THR A 301 14.24 -3.19 9.03
CA THR A 301 13.69 -4.32 9.77
C THR A 301 14.69 -4.89 10.76
N THR A 302 14.17 -5.42 11.86
CA THR A 302 14.87 -6.40 12.68
C THR A 302 14.41 -7.80 12.30
N THR A 303 15.25 -8.82 12.52
CA THR A 303 14.89 -10.22 12.27
C THR A 303 14.69 -10.99 13.58
N THR A 304 14.19 -12.21 13.51
CA THR A 304 14.04 -13.11 14.67
C THR A 304 15.38 -13.48 15.32
N THR A 305 16.50 -13.34 14.62
CA THR A 305 17.85 -13.54 15.17
C THR A 305 18.42 -12.26 15.80
N GLY A 306 17.71 -11.14 15.69
CA GLY A 306 18.17 -9.82 16.15
C GLY A 306 19.01 -9.06 15.12
N ALA A 307 19.24 -9.61 13.92
CA ALA A 307 19.95 -8.90 12.86
C ALA A 307 19.11 -7.72 12.33
N ALA A 308 19.77 -6.65 11.91
CA ALA A 308 19.13 -5.46 11.36
C ALA A 308 19.46 -5.31 9.86
N TYR A 309 18.46 -4.92 9.08
CA TYR A 309 18.62 -4.70 7.64
C TYR A 309 18.04 -3.34 7.22
N ARG A 310 18.60 -2.79 6.15
CA ARG A 310 18.17 -1.56 5.52
C ARG A 310 18.07 -1.76 4.01
N THR A 311 16.91 -1.47 3.45
CA THR A 311 16.69 -1.50 2.00
C THR A 311 16.35 -0.11 1.49
N LYS A 312 17.13 0.40 0.54
CA LYS A 312 16.87 1.67 -0.15
C LYS A 312 16.06 1.37 -1.40
N VAL A 313 14.96 2.10 -1.56
CA VAL A 313 14.12 2.06 -2.76
C VAL A 313 13.93 3.47 -3.29
N GLY A 314 14.14 3.70 -4.59
CA GLY A 314 14.13 5.06 -5.11
C GLY A 314 14.23 5.15 -6.63
N ALA A 315 13.92 6.32 -7.17
CA ALA A 315 14.24 6.70 -8.55
C ALA A 315 14.25 8.22 -8.68
N ASP A 316 14.97 8.74 -9.68
CA ASP A 316 14.89 10.14 -10.12
C ASP A 316 13.81 10.30 -11.18
N ARG A 317 12.60 9.89 -10.79
CA ARG A 317 11.37 9.96 -11.58
C ARG A 317 10.21 10.40 -10.69
N ASP A 318 9.21 11.04 -11.29
CA ASP A 318 8.00 11.45 -10.57
C ASP A 318 7.22 10.20 -10.12
N PRO A 319 6.97 10.02 -8.80
CA PRO A 319 6.29 8.85 -8.29
C PRO A 319 4.84 8.74 -8.77
N GLY A 320 4.13 9.83 -9.02
CA GLY A 320 2.73 9.82 -9.47
C GLY A 320 2.55 9.73 -10.99
N TYR A 321 3.61 9.98 -11.77
CA TYR A 321 3.56 10.05 -13.24
C TYR A 321 4.65 9.19 -13.88
N SER A 322 5.79 9.77 -14.27
CA SER A 322 6.80 9.09 -15.10
C SER A 322 7.33 7.81 -14.47
N GLY A 323 7.55 7.79 -13.16
CA GLY A 323 7.96 6.59 -12.43
C GLY A 323 6.87 5.51 -12.42
N THR A 324 5.62 5.89 -12.17
CA THR A 324 4.48 4.97 -12.22
C THR A 324 4.23 4.42 -13.64
N ALA A 325 4.43 5.23 -14.68
CA ALA A 325 4.32 4.79 -16.06
C ALA A 325 5.35 3.70 -16.40
N VAL A 326 6.61 3.88 -15.97
CA VAL A 326 7.66 2.86 -16.12
C VAL A 326 7.29 1.61 -15.33
N MET A 327 6.88 1.76 -14.07
CA MET A 327 6.46 0.63 -13.23
C MET A 327 5.37 -0.24 -13.87
N LEU A 328 4.30 0.38 -14.39
CA LEU A 328 3.23 -0.34 -15.05
C LEU A 328 3.69 -0.98 -16.36
N GLY A 329 4.45 -0.22 -17.17
CA GLY A 329 4.97 -0.71 -18.44
C GLY A 329 5.87 -1.94 -18.26
N GLU A 330 6.77 -1.90 -17.28
CA GLU A 330 7.65 -3.03 -16.98
C GLU A 330 6.92 -4.19 -16.32
N SER A 331 5.83 -3.93 -15.59
CA SER A 331 4.94 -4.99 -15.11
C SER A 331 4.23 -5.71 -16.26
N ALA A 332 3.70 -4.95 -17.23
CA ALA A 332 3.05 -5.52 -18.41
C ALA A 332 4.04 -6.29 -19.29
N LEU A 333 5.25 -5.77 -19.49
CA LEU A 333 6.30 -6.44 -20.25
C LEU A 333 6.80 -7.70 -19.54
N ALA A 334 6.93 -7.70 -18.21
CA ALA A 334 7.27 -8.90 -17.44
C ALA A 334 6.23 -10.01 -17.63
N LEU A 335 4.93 -9.66 -17.56
CA LEU A 335 3.84 -10.60 -17.83
C LEU A 335 3.91 -11.15 -19.26
N ALA A 336 4.18 -10.29 -20.25
CA ALA A 336 4.15 -10.68 -21.65
C ALA A 336 5.39 -11.47 -22.10
N LEU A 337 6.57 -11.22 -21.52
CA LEU A 337 7.86 -11.66 -22.07
C LEU A 337 8.65 -12.59 -21.16
N ASP A 338 8.37 -12.62 -19.86
CA ASP A 338 9.21 -13.31 -18.87
C ASP A 338 8.51 -14.52 -18.22
N GLY A 339 7.49 -15.10 -18.85
CA GLY A 339 6.60 -16.14 -18.28
C GLY A 339 7.31 -17.26 -17.50
N ASP A 340 8.38 -17.83 -18.07
CA ASP A 340 9.16 -18.93 -17.46
C ASP A 340 9.96 -18.51 -16.21
N ARG A 341 10.19 -17.21 -16.04
CA ARG A 341 10.93 -16.62 -14.91
C ARG A 341 10.02 -16.08 -13.82
N LEU A 342 8.72 -15.93 -14.08
CA LEU A 342 7.78 -15.35 -13.13
C LEU A 342 7.53 -16.31 -11.94
N PRO A 343 7.45 -15.80 -10.71
CA PRO A 343 7.22 -16.63 -9.53
C PRO A 343 5.80 -17.21 -9.49
N GLY A 344 5.63 -18.39 -8.88
CA GLY A 344 4.32 -18.97 -8.64
C GLY A 344 3.53 -19.30 -9.92
N GLY A 345 2.20 -19.41 -9.79
CA GLY A 345 1.28 -19.72 -10.90
C GLY A 345 0.27 -18.60 -11.14
N GLY A 346 -0.83 -18.92 -11.82
CA GLY A 346 -1.96 -17.99 -12.00
C GLY A 346 -2.62 -17.59 -10.68
N GLY A 347 -3.54 -16.63 -10.75
CA GLY A 347 -4.32 -16.14 -9.62
C GLY A 347 -4.42 -14.61 -9.58
N VAL A 348 -5.10 -14.13 -8.54
CA VAL A 348 -5.10 -12.70 -8.18
C VAL A 348 -3.98 -12.40 -7.20
N LEU A 349 -2.97 -11.70 -7.69
CA LEU A 349 -1.63 -11.58 -7.11
C LEU A 349 -1.28 -10.10 -6.82
N THR A 350 -0.18 -9.95 -6.09
CA THR A 350 0.50 -8.67 -5.80
C THR A 350 1.75 -8.55 -6.67
N PRO A 351 2.37 -7.36 -6.80
CA PRO A 351 3.63 -7.23 -7.53
C PRO A 351 4.71 -8.22 -7.05
N ALA A 352 4.87 -8.41 -5.73
CA ALA A 352 5.84 -9.35 -5.18
C ALA A 352 5.54 -10.81 -5.51
N THR A 353 4.27 -11.22 -5.54
CA THR A 353 3.88 -12.62 -5.76
C THR A 353 3.65 -13.00 -7.21
N GLY A 354 3.31 -12.01 -8.07
CA GLY A 354 3.05 -12.24 -9.48
C GLY A 354 4.24 -11.93 -10.40
N LEU A 355 5.14 -11.03 -9.98
CA LEU A 355 6.26 -10.55 -10.78
C LEU A 355 7.61 -10.75 -10.08
N GLY A 356 7.67 -10.52 -8.77
CA GLY A 356 8.84 -10.82 -7.94
C GLY A 356 10.13 -10.16 -8.41
N SER A 357 11.23 -10.91 -8.35
CA SER A 357 12.57 -10.43 -8.74
C SER A 357 12.68 -10.04 -10.20
N VAL A 358 11.88 -10.64 -11.10
CA VAL A 358 11.85 -10.25 -12.52
C VAL A 358 11.53 -8.76 -12.66
N LEU A 359 10.50 -8.26 -11.96
CA LEU A 359 10.18 -6.84 -12.01
C LEU A 359 11.25 -5.98 -11.32
N VAL A 360 11.89 -6.47 -10.25
CA VAL A 360 13.02 -5.77 -9.61
C VAL A 360 14.16 -5.55 -10.60
N ASP A 361 14.62 -6.61 -11.27
CA ASP A 361 15.70 -6.54 -12.27
C ASP A 361 15.36 -5.56 -13.40
N ARG A 362 14.12 -5.64 -13.88
CA ARG A 362 13.58 -4.78 -14.93
C ARG A 362 13.54 -3.31 -14.52
N LEU A 363 13.18 -3.01 -13.28
CA LEU A 363 13.16 -1.64 -12.78
C LEU A 363 14.58 -1.12 -12.53
N ILE A 364 15.50 -1.94 -12.05
CA ILE A 364 16.92 -1.57 -11.93
C ILE A 364 17.49 -1.18 -13.28
N ALA A 365 17.14 -1.89 -14.35
CA ALA A 365 17.52 -1.53 -15.72
C ALA A 365 16.92 -0.20 -16.22
N GLN A 366 15.96 0.38 -15.48
CA GLN A 366 15.34 1.68 -15.75
C GLN A 366 15.72 2.76 -14.71
N ASP A 367 16.87 2.58 -14.06
CA ASP A 367 17.45 3.47 -13.05
C ASP A 367 16.66 3.56 -11.73
N PHE A 368 15.89 2.52 -11.40
CA PHE A 368 15.34 2.36 -10.05
C PHE A 368 16.38 1.73 -9.14
N THR A 369 16.36 2.13 -7.87
CA THR A 369 17.20 1.55 -6.82
C THR A 369 16.38 0.52 -6.03
N PHE A 370 16.95 -0.67 -5.86
CA PHE A 370 16.57 -1.65 -4.83
C PHE A 370 17.86 -2.20 -4.24
N ASP A 371 18.31 -1.62 -3.13
CA ASP A 371 19.60 -1.92 -2.52
C ASP A 371 19.40 -2.32 -1.05
N CYS A 372 19.63 -3.59 -0.71
CA CYS A 372 19.50 -4.10 0.64
C CYS A 372 20.86 -4.41 1.25
N GLU A 373 21.09 -3.91 2.46
CA GLU A 373 22.30 -4.15 3.23
C GLU A 373 21.95 -4.57 4.66
N ARG A 374 22.75 -5.48 5.21
CA ARG A 374 22.78 -5.71 6.66
C ARG A 374 23.39 -4.48 7.34
N VAL A 375 22.78 -4.05 8.44
CA VAL A 375 23.26 -2.91 9.23
C VAL A 375 23.94 -3.46 10.47
N ASP A 376 25.23 -3.17 10.60
CA ASP A 376 25.96 -3.47 11.83
C ASP A 376 25.47 -2.54 12.94
N SER A 377 25.17 -3.13 14.09
CA SER A 377 24.64 -2.47 15.30
C SER A 377 25.71 -1.75 16.09
#